data_AF-A0A1I6Y1F8-F1
#
_entry.id   AF-A0A1I6Y1F8-F1
#
_cell.length_a   1.000
_cell.length_b   1.000
_cell.length_c   1.000
_cell.angle_alpha   90.00
_cell.angle_beta   90.00
_cell.angle_gamma   90.00
#
_symmetry.space_group_name_H-M   'P 1'
#
loop_
_entity.id
_entity.type
_entity.pdbx_description
1 polymer ?
#
loop_
_entity_poly.entity_id
_entity_poly.type
_entity_poly.pdbx_seq_one_letter_code
_entity_poly.pdbx_strand_id
1 'polypeptide(L)'
;MTTITTRYGRKWDLLNPQARAVSFWEVAEVLARIPRFNGHTRMPYSVAQHCCLAHDHVCEGDHPELRLLALLHDAHEAYIGDILTPVKKALNSLIDEDQLEVWLETLKVSHDYAIRKAAGISRVASLDDLKRVKEVDKELLLNEQCQLLHGHRPRDESELDIPIEPWGEELAAAEFLERLYANPVYQKKLLNDGNLSHRQFLGEIETRLLRSETNASEARRLSELYMLLFLAEEGCEFGAPERRWDANSAAGVFYAGKRRHAA
;
A
#
# COMPACT_ATOMS: atom_id res chain seq x y z
N MET A 1 15.02 1.66 -22.63
CA MET A 1 15.14 1.01 -21.31
C MET A 1 13.73 0.90 -20.74
N THR A 2 13.26 -0.30 -20.36
CA THR A 2 11.90 -0.56 -19.84
C THR A 2 11.90 -0.96 -18.35
N THR A 3 13.04 -0.80 -17.68
CA THR A 3 13.23 -1.18 -16.28
C THR A 3 13.43 0.06 -15.42
N ILE A 4 12.69 0.14 -14.32
CA ILE A 4 12.88 1.16 -13.28
C ILE A 4 13.87 0.63 -12.25
N THR A 5 14.77 1.48 -11.77
CA THR A 5 15.59 1.18 -10.59
C THR A 5 15.04 1.98 -9.42
N THR A 6 14.68 1.30 -8.35
CA THR A 6 14.12 1.92 -7.15
C THR A 6 15.22 2.52 -6.28
N ARG A 7 14.84 3.33 -5.29
CA ARG A 7 15.77 3.94 -4.33
C ARG A 7 16.62 2.90 -3.59
N TYR A 8 16.11 1.68 -3.41
CA TYR A 8 16.78 0.59 -2.70
C TYR A 8 17.52 -0.36 -3.65
N GLY A 9 17.68 0.04 -4.92
CA GLY A 9 18.42 -0.72 -5.93
C GLY A 9 17.65 -1.91 -6.50
N ARG A 10 16.37 -2.07 -6.15
CA ARG A 10 15.51 -3.08 -6.79
C ARG A 10 15.23 -2.68 -8.23
N LYS A 11 15.07 -3.69 -9.09
CA LYS A 11 14.76 -3.50 -10.51
C LYS A 11 13.33 -3.94 -10.77
N TRP A 12 12.56 -3.08 -11.42
CA TRP A 12 11.20 -3.37 -11.83
C TRP A 12 11.09 -3.34 -13.35
N ASP A 13 10.82 -4.49 -13.96
CA ASP A 13 10.62 -4.59 -15.41
C ASP A 13 9.16 -4.30 -15.76
N LEU A 14 8.91 -3.18 -16.44
CA LEU A 14 7.57 -2.73 -16.82
C LEU A 14 6.88 -3.68 -17.79
N LEU A 15 7.62 -4.48 -18.56
CA LEU A 15 7.02 -5.43 -19.51
C LEU A 15 6.87 -6.84 -18.93
N ASN A 16 7.49 -7.12 -17.79
CA ASN A 16 7.47 -8.42 -17.16
C ASN A 16 7.47 -8.32 -15.62
N PRO A 17 6.45 -7.69 -15.03
CA PRO A 17 6.38 -7.46 -13.59
C PRO A 17 6.35 -8.81 -12.83
N GLN A 18 7.20 -8.93 -11.81
CA GLN A 18 7.35 -10.16 -11.05
C GLN A 18 6.90 -9.96 -9.61
N ALA A 19 6.01 -10.83 -9.11
CA ALA A 19 5.52 -10.78 -7.73
C ALA A 19 6.66 -10.79 -6.69
N ARG A 20 7.74 -11.54 -6.94
CA ARG A 20 8.92 -11.60 -6.05
C ARG A 20 9.73 -10.29 -5.98
N ALA A 21 9.51 -9.36 -6.91
CA ALA A 21 10.21 -8.09 -6.97
C ALA A 21 9.39 -6.95 -6.32
N VAL A 22 8.16 -7.23 -5.89
CA VAL A 22 7.30 -6.25 -5.23
C VAL A 22 7.82 -6.01 -3.82
N SER A 23 7.99 -4.75 -3.47
CA SER A 23 8.19 -4.30 -2.09
C SER A 23 7.04 -3.41 -1.69
N PHE A 24 6.25 -3.85 -0.73
CA PHE A 24 5.08 -3.09 -0.28
C PHE A 24 5.45 -1.83 0.48
N TRP A 25 6.61 -1.83 1.15
CA TRP A 25 7.18 -0.66 1.78
C TRP A 25 7.58 0.41 0.75
N GLU A 26 8.25 0.02 -0.34
CA GLU A 26 8.55 0.95 -1.44
C GLU A 26 7.27 1.43 -2.14
N VAL A 27 6.30 0.53 -2.34
CA VAL A 27 4.99 0.90 -2.90
C VAL A 27 4.32 1.96 -2.02
N ALA A 28 4.19 1.71 -0.71
CA ALA A 28 3.57 2.66 0.22
C ALA A 28 4.28 4.02 0.22
N GLU A 29 5.62 4.02 0.28
CA GLU A 29 6.44 5.22 0.21
C GLU A 29 6.23 6.01 -1.09
N VAL A 30 6.15 5.33 -2.24
CA VAL A 30 5.99 5.99 -3.53
C VAL A 30 4.55 6.50 -3.68
N LEU A 31 3.53 5.69 -3.36
CA LEU A 31 2.13 6.12 -3.40
C LEU A 31 1.86 7.32 -2.49
N ALA A 32 2.55 7.41 -1.34
CA ALA A 32 2.45 8.54 -0.43
C ALA A 32 3.01 9.84 -1.03
N ARG A 33 3.92 9.74 -2.00
CA ARG A 33 4.54 10.86 -2.72
C ARG A 33 3.85 11.20 -4.04
N ILE A 34 2.99 10.31 -4.56
CA ILE A 34 2.22 10.58 -5.78
C ILE A 34 1.00 11.43 -5.39
N PRO A 35 0.93 12.70 -5.81
CA PRO A 35 -0.22 13.54 -5.52
C PRO A 35 -1.36 13.18 -6.47
N ARG A 36 -2.56 13.01 -5.94
CA ARG A 36 -3.74 12.91 -6.79
C ARG A 36 -4.04 14.24 -7.46
N PHE A 37 -4.76 14.19 -8.58
CA PHE A 37 -5.10 15.37 -9.37
C PHE A 37 -3.87 16.17 -9.83
N ASN A 38 -2.73 15.50 -10.03
CA ASN A 38 -1.43 16.13 -10.33
C ASN A 38 -1.02 17.21 -9.30
N GLY A 39 -1.52 17.13 -8.06
CA GLY A 39 -1.21 18.10 -7.00
C GLY A 39 -1.96 19.44 -7.11
N HIS A 40 -3.00 19.53 -7.94
CA HIS A 40 -3.85 20.74 -8.01
C HIS A 40 -4.86 20.87 -6.84
N THR A 41 -4.72 20.04 -5.80
CA THR A 41 -5.54 20.08 -4.59
C THR A 41 -5.15 21.25 -3.69
N ARG A 42 -6.12 21.75 -2.93
CA ARG A 42 -5.90 22.84 -1.96
C ARG A 42 -5.00 22.44 -0.78
N MET A 43 -4.92 21.14 -0.51
CA MET A 43 -4.14 20.52 0.54
C MET A 43 -3.44 19.27 -0.01
N PRO A 44 -2.34 18.80 0.58
CA PRO A 44 -1.68 17.55 0.17
C PRO A 44 -2.66 16.38 0.20
N TYR A 45 -2.71 15.60 -0.89
CA TYR A 45 -3.55 14.41 -0.96
C TYR A 45 -2.90 13.40 -1.88
N SER A 46 -2.53 12.25 -1.31
CA SER A 46 -1.73 11.23 -1.98
C SER A 46 -2.57 10.04 -2.43
N VAL A 47 -2.03 9.27 -3.37
CA VAL A 47 -2.63 8.00 -3.80
C VAL A 47 -2.69 7.01 -2.63
N ALA A 48 -1.71 7.01 -1.73
CA ALA A 48 -1.73 6.16 -0.54
C ALA A 48 -2.95 6.46 0.36
N GLN A 49 -3.25 7.73 0.60
CA GLN A 49 -4.43 8.12 1.40
C GLN A 49 -5.73 7.69 0.71
N HIS A 50 -5.85 7.90 -0.60
CA HIS A 50 -6.99 7.42 -1.39
C HIS A 50 -7.19 5.90 -1.28
N CYS A 51 -6.12 5.12 -1.41
CA CYS A 51 -6.16 3.67 -1.25
C CYS A 51 -6.62 3.24 0.16
N CYS A 52 -6.22 3.99 1.20
CA CYS A 52 -6.67 3.72 2.57
C CYS A 52 -8.17 4.00 2.73
N LEU A 53 -8.68 5.11 2.17
CA LEU A 53 -10.13 5.38 2.17
C LEU A 53 -10.90 4.32 1.38
N ALA A 54 -10.38 3.86 0.25
CA ALA A 54 -10.99 2.77 -0.51
C ALA A 54 -11.05 1.48 0.32
N HIS A 55 -9.95 1.11 1.00
CA HIS A 55 -9.92 -0.02 1.93
C HIS A 55 -10.97 0.10 3.04
N ASP A 56 -11.14 1.29 3.61
CA ASP A 56 -12.00 1.50 4.77
C ASP A 56 -13.49 1.46 4.40
N HIS A 57 -13.84 1.94 3.20
CA HIS A 57 -15.22 2.13 2.75
C HIS A 57 -15.73 1.15 1.68
N VAL A 58 -14.93 0.16 1.26
CA VAL A 58 -15.36 -0.78 0.22
C VAL A 58 -16.54 -1.67 0.63
N CYS A 59 -16.64 -2.04 1.92
CA CYS A 59 -17.72 -2.88 2.44
C CYS A 59 -18.00 -2.65 3.93
N GLU A 60 -19.27 -2.81 4.32
CA GLU A 60 -19.68 -2.90 5.72
C GLU A 60 -19.50 -4.35 6.20
N GLY A 61 -18.39 -4.65 6.88
CA GLY A 61 -18.13 -5.97 7.45
C GLY A 61 -16.73 -6.54 7.17
N ASP A 62 -16.55 -7.79 7.62
CA ASP A 62 -15.30 -8.55 7.47
C ASP A 62 -15.25 -9.24 6.10
N HIS A 63 -14.59 -8.58 5.15
CA HIS A 63 -14.31 -9.14 3.84
C HIS A 63 -12.83 -8.91 3.46
N PRO A 64 -11.90 -9.71 4.04
CA PRO A 64 -10.46 -9.46 3.94
C PRO A 64 -9.90 -9.34 2.52
N GLU A 65 -10.36 -10.18 1.58
CA GLU A 65 -9.90 -10.15 0.19
C GLU A 65 -10.33 -8.86 -0.51
N LEU A 66 -11.62 -8.51 -0.48
CA LEU A 66 -12.17 -7.25 -1.01
C LEU A 66 -11.48 -6.01 -0.43
N ARG A 67 -11.25 -5.95 0.89
CA ARG A 67 -10.51 -4.85 1.52
C ARG A 67 -9.07 -4.77 1.01
N LEU A 68 -8.39 -5.91 0.85
CA LEU A 68 -7.04 -5.95 0.29
C LEU A 68 -7.02 -5.56 -1.20
N LEU A 69 -8.03 -5.96 -1.97
CA LEU A 69 -8.19 -5.52 -3.37
C LEU A 69 -8.39 -4.01 -3.46
N ALA A 70 -9.21 -3.43 -2.59
CA ALA A 70 -9.42 -1.99 -2.50
C ALA A 70 -8.14 -1.24 -2.08
N LEU A 71 -7.38 -1.76 -1.10
CA LEU A 71 -6.11 -1.14 -0.71
C LEU A 71 -5.09 -1.14 -1.85
N LEU A 72 -5.06 -2.19 -2.68
CA LEU A 72 -4.04 -2.40 -3.71
C LEU A 72 -4.46 -1.94 -5.12
N HIS A 73 -5.66 -1.37 -5.29
CA HIS A 73 -6.23 -1.15 -6.62
C HIS A 73 -5.43 -0.16 -7.49
N ASP A 74 -4.77 0.83 -6.86
CA ASP A 74 -3.87 1.79 -7.51
C ASP A 74 -2.40 1.56 -7.15
N ALA A 75 -2.06 0.40 -6.58
CA ALA A 75 -0.68 0.10 -6.21
C ALA A 75 0.29 0.00 -7.42
N HIS A 76 -0.23 -0.24 -8.63
CA HIS A 76 0.56 -0.21 -9.85
C HIS A 76 1.12 1.19 -10.16
N GLU A 77 0.50 2.26 -9.65
CA GLU A 77 0.94 3.64 -9.86
C GLU A 77 2.31 3.91 -9.24
N ALA A 78 2.71 3.13 -8.23
CA ALA A 78 4.07 3.17 -7.69
C ALA A 78 5.16 2.89 -8.76
N TYR A 79 4.79 2.20 -9.84
CA TYR A 79 5.69 1.87 -10.94
C TYR A 79 5.36 2.61 -12.23
N ILE A 80 4.08 2.84 -12.54
CA ILE A 80 3.66 3.44 -13.82
C ILE A 80 3.14 4.88 -13.72
N GLY A 81 3.00 5.41 -12.50
CA GLY A 81 2.47 6.74 -12.19
C GLY A 81 0.93 6.84 -12.22
N ASP A 82 0.39 7.86 -11.56
CA ASP A 82 -1.01 8.28 -11.69
C ASP A 82 -1.20 8.98 -13.04
N ILE A 83 -1.87 8.30 -13.97
CA ILE A 83 -2.21 8.86 -15.29
C ILE A 83 -3.68 9.25 -15.26
N LEU A 84 -3.94 10.54 -15.05
CA LEU A 84 -5.29 11.08 -15.00
C LEU A 84 -6.11 10.70 -16.24
N THR A 85 -7.36 10.32 -16.05
CA THR A 85 -8.34 10.04 -17.11
C THR A 85 -8.36 11.08 -18.25
N PRO A 86 -8.36 12.41 -18.01
CA PRO A 86 -8.28 13.39 -19.10
C PRO A 86 -6.98 13.32 -19.91
N VAL A 87 -5.85 12.94 -19.30
CA VAL A 87 -4.58 12.73 -20.02
C VAL A 87 -4.67 11.52 -20.94
N LYS A 88 -5.24 10.39 -20.46
CA LYS A 88 -5.48 9.20 -21.30
C LYS A 88 -6.33 9.55 -22.53
N LYS A 89 -7.43 10.29 -22.33
CA LYS A 89 -8.31 10.76 -23.41
C LYS A 89 -7.60 11.70 -24.40
N ALA A 90 -6.80 12.64 -23.88
CA ALA A 90 -6.05 13.54 -24.73
C ALA A 90 -5.04 12.78 -25.59
N LEU A 91 -4.30 11.82 -25.03
CA LEU A 91 -3.34 11.02 -25.78
C LEU A 91 -4.03 10.12 -26.83
N ASN A 92 -5.16 9.48 -26.49
CA ASN A 92 -5.96 8.73 -27.45
C ASN A 92 -6.40 9.61 -28.63
N SER A 93 -6.76 10.88 -28.38
CA SER A 93 -7.19 11.79 -29.47
C SER A 93 -6.06 12.20 -30.43
N LEU A 94 -4.79 11.97 -30.06
CA LEU A 94 -3.62 12.31 -30.87
C LEU A 94 -3.13 11.14 -31.73
N ILE A 95 -3.65 9.94 -31.51
CA ILE A 95 -3.27 8.72 -32.21
C ILE A 95 -4.52 8.23 -32.94
N ASP A 96 -4.40 7.88 -34.22
CA ASP A 96 -5.48 7.19 -34.89
C ASP A 96 -5.62 5.79 -34.24
N GLU A 97 -6.80 5.51 -33.69
CA GLU A 97 -7.23 4.27 -32.98
C GLU A 97 -7.11 4.26 -31.45
N ASP A 98 -8.08 3.61 -30.79
CA ASP A 98 -8.18 3.40 -29.32
C ASP A 98 -7.07 2.47 -28.73
N GLN A 99 -5.97 2.26 -29.47
CA GLN A 99 -4.90 1.31 -29.13
C GLN A 99 -4.17 1.68 -27.83
N LEU A 100 -3.98 2.98 -27.58
CA LEU A 100 -3.21 3.42 -26.42
C LEU A 100 -3.92 3.05 -25.10
N GLU A 101 -5.23 3.22 -25.01
CA GLU A 101 -5.98 2.84 -23.81
C GLU A 101 -5.89 1.33 -23.55
N VAL A 102 -6.02 0.52 -24.61
CA VAL A 102 -5.84 -0.94 -24.51
C VAL A 102 -4.45 -1.30 -23.99
N TRP A 103 -3.39 -0.61 -24.45
CA TRP A 103 -2.03 -0.87 -24.00
C TRP A 103 -1.78 -0.41 -22.56
N LEU A 104 -2.32 0.75 -22.16
CA LEU A 104 -2.24 1.24 -20.79
C LEU A 104 -2.96 0.29 -19.83
N GLU A 105 -4.15 -0.18 -20.20
CA GLU A 105 -4.89 -1.15 -19.39
C GLU A 105 -4.17 -2.51 -19.35
N THR A 106 -3.54 -2.94 -20.45
CA THR A 106 -2.70 -4.16 -20.46
C THR A 106 -1.53 -4.02 -19.48
N LEU A 107 -0.87 -2.86 -19.47
CA LEU A 107 0.22 -2.57 -18.55
C LEU A 107 -0.28 -2.60 -17.10
N LYS A 108 -1.36 -1.87 -16.79
CA LYS A 108 -2.02 -1.86 -15.48
C LYS A 108 -2.35 -3.26 -14.99
N VAL A 109 -3.06 -4.06 -15.79
CA VAL A 109 -3.51 -5.41 -15.42
C VAL A 109 -2.33 -6.33 -15.08
N SER A 110 -1.24 -6.26 -15.85
CA SER A 110 -0.04 -7.09 -15.59
C SER A 110 0.65 -6.73 -14.27
N HIS A 111 0.70 -5.43 -13.92
CA HIS A 111 1.28 -4.94 -12.67
C HIS A 111 0.38 -5.29 -11.49
N ASP A 112 -0.92 -5.03 -11.60
CA ASP A 112 -1.90 -5.39 -10.57
C ASP A 112 -1.88 -6.89 -10.29
N TYR A 113 -1.71 -7.73 -11.32
CA TYR A 113 -1.54 -9.17 -11.12
C TYR A 113 -0.30 -9.51 -10.30
N ALA A 114 0.87 -8.94 -10.64
CA ALA A 114 2.10 -9.18 -9.90
C ALA A 114 2.00 -8.72 -8.43
N ILE A 115 1.42 -7.55 -8.19
CA ILE A 115 1.23 -6.96 -6.86
C ILE A 115 0.25 -7.79 -6.03
N ARG A 116 -0.93 -8.13 -6.58
CA ARG A 116 -1.90 -9.00 -5.89
C ARG A 116 -1.31 -10.36 -5.55
N LYS A 117 -0.54 -10.95 -6.47
CA LYS A 117 0.14 -12.23 -6.22
C LYS A 117 1.18 -12.13 -5.10
N ALA A 118 1.92 -11.01 -5.02
CA ALA A 118 2.83 -10.74 -3.91
C ALA A 118 2.07 -10.64 -2.57
N ALA A 119 0.87 -10.04 -2.58
CA ALA A 119 -0.01 -9.94 -1.42
C ALA A 119 -0.75 -11.24 -1.05
N GLY A 120 -0.59 -12.31 -1.85
CA GLY A 120 -1.24 -13.61 -1.62
C GLY A 120 -2.54 -13.86 -2.39
N ILE A 121 -2.98 -12.90 -3.21
CA ILE A 121 -4.15 -13.04 -4.10
C ILE A 121 -3.66 -13.50 -5.47
N SER A 122 -3.54 -14.83 -5.67
CA SER A 122 -3.14 -15.40 -6.97
C SER A 122 -4.27 -15.42 -8.00
N ARG A 123 -5.53 -15.43 -7.53
CA ARG A 123 -6.73 -15.35 -8.33
C ARG A 123 -7.77 -14.60 -7.51
N VAL A 124 -8.43 -13.63 -8.13
CA VAL A 124 -9.54 -12.92 -7.51
C VAL A 124 -10.75 -13.86 -7.47
N ALA A 125 -11.34 -14.03 -6.29
CA ALA A 125 -12.42 -14.98 -6.06
C ALA A 125 -13.73 -14.57 -6.76
N SER A 126 -13.99 -13.27 -6.84
CA SER A 126 -15.27 -12.69 -7.26
C SER A 126 -15.04 -11.53 -8.23
N LEU A 127 -15.69 -11.59 -9.41
CA LEU A 127 -15.70 -10.43 -10.33
C LEU A 127 -16.54 -9.28 -9.77
N ASP A 128 -17.51 -9.57 -8.90
CA ASP A 128 -18.32 -8.53 -8.27
C ASP A 128 -17.51 -7.74 -7.24
N ASP A 129 -16.47 -8.34 -6.64
CA ASP A 129 -15.53 -7.64 -5.75
C ASP A 129 -14.76 -6.58 -6.54
N LEU A 130 -14.29 -6.90 -7.74
CA LEU A 130 -13.61 -5.93 -8.62
C LEU A 130 -14.55 -4.80 -9.07
N LYS A 131 -15.83 -5.12 -9.32
CA LYS A 131 -16.83 -4.10 -9.62
C LYS A 131 -17.05 -3.19 -8.42
N ARG A 132 -17.17 -3.76 -7.21
CA ARG A 132 -17.36 -2.99 -5.98
C ARG A 132 -16.17 -2.06 -5.69
N VAL A 133 -14.94 -2.53 -5.88
CA VAL A 133 -13.74 -1.67 -5.78
C VAL A 133 -13.84 -0.49 -6.76
N LYS A 134 -14.23 -0.74 -8.01
CA LYS A 134 -14.40 0.31 -9.04
C LYS A 134 -15.54 1.28 -8.74
N GLU A 135 -16.62 0.83 -8.09
CA GLU A 135 -17.71 1.69 -7.64
C GLU A 135 -17.24 2.63 -6.53
N VAL A 136 -16.53 2.09 -5.53
CA VAL A 136 -16.00 2.85 -4.38
C VAL A 136 -14.94 3.85 -4.81
N ASP A 137 -14.04 3.47 -5.73
CA ASP A 137 -13.06 4.39 -6.32
C ASP A 137 -13.76 5.60 -6.97
N LYS A 138 -14.82 5.37 -7.75
CA LYS A 138 -15.61 6.47 -8.34
C LYS A 138 -16.32 7.34 -7.30
N GLU A 139 -16.91 6.72 -6.29
CA GLU A 139 -17.56 7.43 -5.18
C GLU A 139 -16.55 8.32 -4.43
N LEU A 140 -15.34 7.80 -4.17
CA LEU A 140 -14.26 8.55 -3.56
C LEU A 140 -13.74 9.67 -4.46
N LEU A 141 -13.57 9.43 -5.76
CA LEU A 141 -13.16 10.46 -6.71
C LEU A 141 -14.09 11.68 -6.65
N LEU A 142 -15.41 11.45 -6.59
CA LEU A 142 -16.41 12.51 -6.44
C LEU A 142 -16.28 13.24 -5.10
N ASN A 143 -16.16 12.51 -4.00
CA ASN A 143 -15.96 13.07 -2.66
C ASN A 143 -14.69 13.95 -2.59
N GLU A 144 -13.58 13.46 -3.14
CA GLU A 144 -12.29 14.12 -3.22
C GLU A 144 -12.36 15.43 -4.03
N GLN A 145 -12.97 15.39 -5.22
CA GLN A 145 -13.13 16.58 -6.05
C GLN A 145 -13.94 17.67 -5.34
N CYS A 146 -14.95 17.29 -4.56
CA CYS A 146 -15.77 18.24 -3.80
C CYS A 146 -14.99 18.89 -2.66
N GLN A 147 -14.20 18.13 -1.91
CA GLN A 147 -13.51 18.65 -0.72
C GLN A 147 -12.15 19.30 -1.02
N LEU A 148 -11.42 18.78 -2.02
CA LEU A 148 -10.02 19.15 -2.26
C LEU A 148 -9.81 20.13 -3.42
N LEU A 149 -10.79 20.26 -4.33
CA LEU A 149 -10.74 21.18 -5.47
C LEU A 149 -11.74 22.33 -5.29
N HIS A 150 -12.19 22.93 -6.40
CA HIS A 150 -13.23 23.98 -6.42
C HIS A 150 -14.63 23.38 -6.71
N GLY A 151 -14.82 22.09 -6.46
CA GLY A 151 -16.02 21.35 -6.83
C GLY A 151 -17.25 21.77 -6.03
N HIS A 152 -18.33 22.09 -6.74
CA HIS A 152 -19.67 22.07 -6.16
C HIS A 152 -20.21 20.64 -6.28
N ARG A 153 -20.73 20.07 -5.20
CA ARG A 153 -21.36 18.75 -5.21
C ARG A 153 -22.58 18.77 -6.14
N PRO A 154 -22.64 17.95 -7.20
CA PRO A 154 -23.87 17.76 -7.96
C PRO A 154 -24.97 17.26 -7.01
N ARG A 155 -26.18 17.83 -7.09
CA ARG A 155 -27.27 17.56 -6.13
C ARG A 155 -27.75 16.09 -6.10
N ASP A 156 -27.44 15.31 -7.13
CA ASP A 156 -28.05 13.99 -7.40
C ASP A 156 -27.03 12.82 -7.41
N GLU A 157 -25.77 13.02 -7.01
CA GLU A 157 -24.75 11.95 -6.98
C GLU A 157 -24.29 11.64 -5.55
N SER A 158 -24.35 10.35 -5.18
CA SER A 158 -23.76 9.64 -4.03
C SER A 158 -23.57 10.41 -2.70
N GLU A 159 -24.23 9.91 -1.65
CA GLU A 159 -24.24 10.44 -0.27
C GLU A 159 -22.93 10.30 0.52
N LEU A 160 -21.85 9.75 -0.06
CA LEU A 160 -20.60 9.51 0.68
C LEU A 160 -19.92 10.83 1.06
N ASP A 161 -20.21 11.29 2.27
CA ASP A 161 -19.61 12.45 2.94
C ASP A 161 -18.49 11.98 3.87
N ILE A 162 -17.43 11.40 3.26
CA ILE A 162 -16.26 10.94 4.00
C ILE A 162 -15.34 12.15 4.21
N PRO A 163 -15.19 12.70 5.43
CA PRO A 163 -14.32 13.84 5.65
C PRO A 163 -12.87 13.49 5.30
N ILE A 164 -12.22 14.34 4.50
CA ILE A 164 -10.82 14.17 4.14
C ILE A 164 -9.97 15.08 5.03
N GLU A 165 -9.21 14.46 5.92
CA GLU A 165 -8.12 15.10 6.65
C GLU A 165 -6.78 14.78 5.96
N PRO A 166 -6.16 15.74 5.26
CA PRO A 166 -4.89 15.55 4.55
C PRO A 166 -3.78 14.91 5.40
N TRP A 167 -3.20 13.82 4.90
CA TRP A 167 -2.05 13.19 5.54
C TRP A 167 -0.73 13.68 4.94
N GLY A 168 0.29 13.81 5.79
CA GLY A 168 1.69 13.93 5.33
C GLY A 168 2.19 12.62 4.72
N GLU A 169 3.29 12.66 3.99
CA GLU A 169 3.86 11.50 3.28
C GLU A 169 4.13 10.34 4.24
N GLU A 170 4.76 10.61 5.39
CA GLU A 170 5.13 9.57 6.37
C GLU A 170 3.90 8.88 6.96
N LEU A 171 2.85 9.66 7.28
CA LEU A 171 1.62 9.12 7.83
C LEU A 171 0.88 8.29 6.78
N ALA A 172 0.77 8.78 5.54
CA ALA A 172 0.06 8.05 4.49
C ALA A 172 0.73 6.71 4.15
N ALA A 173 2.07 6.66 4.12
CA ALA A 173 2.80 5.41 3.93
C ALA A 173 2.59 4.45 5.12
N ALA A 174 2.62 4.97 6.36
CA ALA A 174 2.41 4.16 7.56
C ALA A 174 1.00 3.56 7.63
N GLU A 175 -0.03 4.36 7.37
CA GLU A 175 -1.45 3.95 7.36
C GLU A 175 -1.75 2.90 6.28
N PHE A 176 -1.10 3.02 5.12
CA PHE A 176 -1.20 2.02 4.06
C PHE A 176 -0.61 0.66 4.50
N LEU A 177 0.59 0.69 5.08
CA LEU A 177 1.27 -0.52 5.55
C LEU A 177 0.54 -1.15 6.73
N GLU A 178 -0.03 -0.35 7.63
CA GLU A 178 -0.82 -0.81 8.77
C GLU A 178 -2.00 -1.66 8.29
N ARG A 179 -2.81 -1.15 7.35
CA ARG A 179 -3.93 -1.89 6.73
C ARG A 179 -3.47 -3.16 6.03
N LEU A 180 -2.36 -3.09 5.28
CA LEU A 180 -1.80 -4.25 4.59
C LEU A 180 -1.38 -5.35 5.59
N TYR A 181 -0.62 -5.00 6.62
CA TYR A 181 -0.11 -5.94 7.61
C TYR A 181 -1.20 -6.46 8.56
N ALA A 182 -2.26 -5.68 8.78
CA ALA A 182 -3.44 -6.10 9.51
C ALA A 182 -4.31 -7.10 8.72
N ASN A 183 -4.20 -7.12 7.39
CA ASN A 183 -5.08 -7.92 6.54
C ASN A 183 -4.86 -9.44 6.70
N PRO A 184 -5.90 -10.23 7.03
CA PRO A 184 -5.79 -11.68 7.20
C PRO A 184 -5.25 -12.45 5.99
N VAL A 185 -5.55 -12.02 4.76
CA VAL A 185 -5.07 -12.69 3.53
C VAL A 185 -3.55 -12.55 3.44
N TYR A 186 -3.04 -11.34 3.67
CA TYR A 186 -1.60 -11.08 3.62
C TYR A 186 -0.85 -11.75 4.77
N GLN A 187 -1.42 -11.76 5.98
CA GLN A 187 -0.85 -12.51 7.10
C GLN A 187 -0.73 -14.01 6.79
N LYS A 188 -1.77 -14.61 6.18
CA LYS A 188 -1.72 -16.00 5.75
C LYS A 188 -0.66 -16.23 4.67
N LYS A 189 -0.47 -15.28 3.76
CA LYS A 189 0.61 -15.33 2.76
C LYS A 189 1.98 -15.38 3.43
N LEU A 190 2.26 -14.50 4.39
CA LEU A 190 3.52 -14.52 5.14
C LEU A 190 3.75 -15.85 5.86
N LEU A 191 2.71 -16.37 6.53
CA LEU A 191 2.77 -17.68 7.20
C LEU A 191 3.08 -18.83 6.24
N ASN A 192 2.47 -18.83 5.05
CA ASN A 192 2.74 -19.84 4.02
C ASN A 192 4.17 -19.76 3.47
N ASP A 193 4.78 -18.57 3.47
CA ASP A 193 6.19 -18.38 3.13
C ASP A 193 7.14 -18.78 4.28
N GLY A 194 6.60 -19.26 5.42
CA GLY A 194 7.37 -19.64 6.60
C GLY A 194 7.80 -18.46 7.48
N ASN A 195 7.14 -17.31 7.33
CA ASN A 195 7.36 -16.09 8.10
C ASN A 195 6.28 -15.90 9.17
N LEU A 196 6.62 -15.23 10.27
CA LEU A 196 5.64 -14.74 11.24
C LEU A 196 4.80 -13.63 10.61
N SER A 197 3.54 -13.51 11.05
CA SER A 197 2.76 -12.31 10.75
C SER A 197 3.38 -11.10 11.45
N HIS A 198 3.08 -9.90 10.95
CA HIS A 198 3.60 -8.66 11.52
C HIS A 198 3.31 -8.54 13.03
N ARG A 199 2.06 -8.85 13.43
CA ARG A 199 1.65 -8.87 14.84
C ARG A 199 2.43 -9.91 15.67
N GLN A 200 2.63 -11.11 15.13
CA GLN A 200 3.40 -12.15 15.82
C GLN A 200 4.87 -11.73 15.97
N PHE A 201 5.45 -11.12 14.94
CA PHE A 201 6.83 -10.65 14.96
C PHE A 201 7.05 -9.53 15.97
N LEU A 202 6.17 -8.53 16.01
CA LEU A 202 6.20 -7.49 17.06
C LEU A 202 5.98 -8.09 18.44
N GLY A 203 5.09 -9.07 18.58
CA GLY A 203 4.85 -9.79 19.84
C GLY A 203 6.09 -10.54 20.35
N GLU A 204 6.93 -11.08 19.47
CA GLU A 204 8.22 -11.67 19.84
C GLU A 204 9.16 -10.62 20.45
N ILE A 205 9.23 -9.42 19.87
CA ILE A 205 10.06 -8.32 20.38
C ILE A 205 9.49 -7.79 21.71
N GLU A 206 8.17 -7.57 21.77
CA GLU A 206 7.46 -7.12 22.98
C GLU A 206 7.67 -8.08 24.15
N THR A 207 7.55 -9.40 23.91
CA THR A 207 7.81 -10.43 24.93
C THR A 207 9.22 -10.34 25.50
N ARG A 208 10.21 -10.00 24.66
CA ARG A 208 11.61 -9.81 25.10
C ARG A 208 11.78 -8.52 25.90
N LEU A 209 11.12 -7.44 25.51
CA LEU A 209 11.11 -6.16 26.25
C LEU A 209 10.46 -6.30 27.63
N LEU A 210 9.34 -7.00 27.73
CA LEU A 210 8.67 -7.30 29.00
C LEU A 210 9.57 -8.10 29.95
N ARG A 211 10.37 -9.02 29.43
CA ARG A 211 11.37 -9.78 30.22
C ARG A 211 12.55 -8.92 30.69
N SER A 212 12.76 -7.75 30.09
CA SER A 212 13.77 -6.76 30.52
C SER A 212 13.19 -5.64 31.38
N GLU A 213 12.15 -5.92 32.16
CA GLU A 213 11.53 -5.00 33.13
C GLU A 213 10.89 -3.74 32.51
N THR A 214 10.56 -3.78 31.21
CA THR A 214 9.78 -2.72 30.55
C THR A 214 8.29 -2.91 30.83
N ASN A 215 7.54 -1.83 31.09
CA ASN A 215 6.09 -1.91 31.23
C ASN A 215 5.41 -2.22 29.87
N ALA A 216 4.18 -2.75 29.88
CA ALA A 216 3.51 -3.23 28.66
C ALA A 216 3.25 -2.15 27.61
N SER A 217 2.85 -0.94 28.04
CA SER A 217 2.60 0.18 27.11
C SER A 217 3.88 0.56 26.36
N GLU A 218 4.98 0.65 27.11
CA GLU A 218 6.28 1.01 26.57
C GLU A 218 6.90 -0.11 25.74
N ALA A 219 6.70 -1.38 26.12
CA ALA A 219 7.15 -2.53 25.35
C ALA A 219 6.52 -2.58 23.95
N ARG A 220 5.23 -2.23 23.84
CA ARG A 220 4.54 -2.13 22.55
C ARG A 220 5.11 -1.00 21.68
N ARG A 221 5.30 0.19 22.26
CA ARG A 221 5.89 1.32 21.54
C ARG A 221 7.32 1.03 21.08
N LEU A 222 8.13 0.41 21.94
CA LEU A 222 9.52 0.08 21.65
C LEU A 222 9.66 -1.06 20.65
N SER A 223 8.75 -2.03 20.61
CA SER A 223 8.82 -3.12 19.63
C SER A 223 8.70 -2.60 18.20
N GLU A 224 7.76 -1.69 17.97
CA GLU A 224 7.59 -0.98 16.70
C GLU A 224 8.81 -0.13 16.36
N LEU A 225 9.29 0.68 17.33
CA LEU A 225 10.47 1.53 17.13
C LEU A 225 11.71 0.69 16.77
N TYR A 226 11.95 -0.42 17.48
CA TYR A 226 13.13 -1.26 17.26
C TYR A 226 13.10 -1.90 15.88
N MET A 227 11.93 -2.36 15.44
CA MET A 227 11.73 -2.87 14.09
C MET A 227 11.99 -1.77 13.05
N LEU A 228 11.40 -0.59 13.20
CA LEU A 228 11.61 0.53 12.27
C LEU A 228 13.09 0.92 12.14
N LEU A 229 13.79 1.04 13.28
CA LEU A 229 15.22 1.33 13.29
C LEU A 229 16.04 0.25 12.58
N PHE A 230 15.71 -1.02 12.81
CA PHE A 230 16.39 -2.15 12.18
C PHE A 230 16.18 -2.16 10.66
N LEU A 231 14.92 -2.04 10.21
CA LEU A 231 14.57 -2.00 8.79
C LEU A 231 15.31 -0.88 8.06
N ALA A 232 15.39 0.31 8.67
CA ALA A 232 16.10 1.46 8.12
C ALA A 232 17.62 1.22 8.00
N GLU A 233 18.25 0.50 8.94
CA GLU A 233 19.68 0.16 8.87
C GLU A 233 19.97 -0.88 7.79
N GLU A 234 19.17 -1.94 7.77
CA GLU A 234 19.38 -3.07 6.88
C GLU A 234 18.92 -2.77 5.45
N GLY A 235 18.28 -1.62 5.22
CA GLY A 235 17.73 -1.20 3.94
C GLY A 235 16.71 -2.21 3.41
N CYS A 236 15.92 -2.81 4.30
CA CYS A 236 14.95 -3.85 3.96
C CYS A 236 13.58 -3.55 4.57
N GLU A 237 12.55 -4.23 4.08
CA GLU A 237 11.19 -4.10 4.57
C GLU A 237 10.75 -5.34 5.36
N PHE A 238 9.76 -5.21 6.23
CA PHE A 238 9.14 -6.38 6.83
C PHE A 238 8.39 -7.20 5.78
N GLY A 239 8.67 -8.51 5.73
CA GLY A 239 8.09 -9.43 4.74
C GLY A 239 8.91 -9.57 3.46
N ALA A 240 10.05 -8.87 3.34
CA ALA A 240 10.91 -8.95 2.15
C ALA A 240 11.38 -10.41 1.91
N PRO A 241 11.28 -10.93 0.67
CA PRO A 241 11.58 -12.33 0.35
C PRO A 241 13.05 -12.70 0.54
N GLU A 242 13.96 -11.72 0.52
CA GLU A 242 15.39 -11.87 0.80
C GLU A 242 15.71 -12.22 2.26
N ARG A 243 14.74 -12.12 3.19
CA ARG A 243 14.94 -12.38 4.61
C ARG A 243 13.83 -13.25 5.18
N ARG A 244 14.20 -14.05 6.19
CA ARG A 244 13.25 -14.81 6.99
C ARG A 244 12.81 -13.98 8.20
N TRP A 245 11.51 -13.95 8.45
CA TRP A 245 10.89 -13.18 9.53
C TRP A 245 10.37 -14.13 10.60
N ASP A 246 11.29 -14.80 11.29
CA ASP A 246 11.00 -15.77 12.36
C ASP A 246 11.42 -15.27 13.76
N ALA A 247 11.23 -16.09 14.79
CA ALA A 247 11.59 -15.74 16.16
C ALA A 247 13.10 -15.47 16.37
N ASN A 248 13.98 -16.04 15.53
CA ASN A 248 15.42 -15.79 15.60
C ASN A 248 15.74 -14.39 15.04
N SER A 249 15.17 -14.04 13.88
CA SER A 249 15.32 -12.71 13.32
C SER A 249 14.71 -11.63 14.24
N ALA A 250 13.59 -11.90 14.91
CA ALA A 250 13.01 -11.00 15.92
C ALA A 250 13.96 -10.76 17.11
N ALA A 251 14.72 -11.78 17.52
CA ALA A 251 15.76 -11.60 18.54
C ALA A 251 16.89 -10.67 18.05
N GLY A 252 17.29 -10.80 16.77
CA GLY A 252 18.26 -9.89 16.15
C GLY A 252 17.79 -8.43 16.18
N VAL A 253 16.54 -8.17 15.79
CA VAL A 253 15.91 -6.85 15.85
C VAL A 253 15.92 -6.30 17.28
N PHE A 254 15.50 -7.13 18.26
CA PHE A 254 15.50 -6.74 19.66
C PHE A 254 16.87 -6.28 20.16
N TYR A 255 17.93 -7.06 19.90
CA TYR A 255 19.28 -6.70 20.35
C TYR A 255 19.84 -5.47 19.62
N ALA A 256 19.56 -5.32 18.32
CA ALA A 256 19.94 -4.13 17.56
C ALA A 256 19.27 -2.87 18.12
N GLY A 257 17.95 -2.91 18.33
CA GLY A 257 17.20 -1.81 18.90
C GLY A 257 17.66 -1.44 20.31
N LYS A 258 17.93 -2.42 21.18
CA LYS A 258 18.43 -2.16 22.55
C LYS A 258 19.77 -1.43 22.56
N ARG A 259 20.71 -1.81 21.68
CA ARG A 259 22.01 -1.12 21.58
C ARG A 259 21.86 0.35 21.19
N ARG A 260 20.88 0.65 20.33
CA ARG A 260 20.67 1.98 19.76
C ARG A 260 19.85 2.89 20.64
N HIS A 261 18.83 2.34 21.28
CA HIS A 261 18.02 3.09 22.23
C HIS A 261 18.79 3.50 23.49
N ALA A 262 19.89 2.79 23.80
CA ALA A 262 20.79 3.12 24.90
C ALA A 262 21.92 4.10 24.51
N ALA A 263 22.07 4.43 23.22
CA ALA A 263 23.11 5.32 22.68
C ALA A 263 22.53 6.72 22.42
#